data_AF-A0A8R1IPU4-F1
#
_entry.id   AF-A0A8R1IPU4-F1
#
_cell.length_a   1.000
_cell.length_b   1.000
_cell.length_c   1.000
_cell.angle_alpha   90.00
_cell.angle_beta   90.00
_cell.angle_gamma   90.00
#
_symmetry.space_group_name_H-M   'P 1'
#
loop_
_entity.id
_entity.type
_entity.pdbx_description
1 polymer ?
#
loop_
_entity_poly.entity_id
_entity_poly.type
_entity_poly.pdbx_seq_one_letter_code
_entity_poly.pdbx_strand_id
1 'polypeptide(L)' 'MAAEVEKDEFQSWLAKQDLDKIGVDNLNPLTDEVISRQATINIGTIGHVAHGKSTLVKAFSG' A
#
# COMPACT_ATOMS: atom_id res chain seq x y z
N MET A 1 -11.50 15.71 -34.30
CA MET A 1 -11.35 15.61 -32.84
C MET A 1 -10.37 14.48 -32.59
N ALA A 2 -9.11 14.83 -32.30
CA ALA A 2 -8.08 13.85 -32.02
C ALA A 2 -8.39 13.22 -30.66
N ALA A 3 -8.60 11.92 -30.64
CA ALA A 3 -8.67 11.15 -29.41
C ALA A 3 -7.28 11.21 -28.77
N GLU A 4 -7.19 11.89 -27.63
CA GLU A 4 -6.00 11.87 -26.80
C GLU A 4 -5.84 10.44 -26.28
N VAL A 5 -4.85 9.73 -26.82
CA VAL A 5 -4.44 8.41 -26.33
C VAL A 5 -3.88 8.64 -24.93
N GLU A 6 -4.63 8.22 -23.91
CA GLU A 6 -4.16 8.15 -22.53
C GLU A 6 -2.79 7.47 -22.51
N LYS A 7 -1.78 8.21 -22.04
CA LYS A 7 -0.47 7.63 -21.73
C LYS A 7 -0.66 6.81 -20.46
N ASP A 8 -1.01 5.54 -20.64
CA ASP A 8 -0.96 4.55 -19.57
C ASP A 8 0.54 4.32 -19.26
N GLU A 9 1.10 5.16 -18.39
CA GLU A 9 2.44 4.95 -17.84
C GLU A 9 2.41 3.68 -17.00
N PHE A 10 2.63 2.55 -17.68
CA PHE A 10 2.60 1.22 -17.11
C PHE A 10 3.75 1.08 -16.10
N GLN A 11 3.47 1.33 -14.83
CA GLN A 11 4.38 0.98 -13.75
C GLN A 11 4.32 -0.54 -13.56
N SER A 12 5.37 -1.24 -13.99
CA SER A 12 5.42 -2.71 -13.97
C SER A 12 5.29 -3.33 -12.56
N TRP A 13 5.50 -2.53 -11.51
CA TRP A 13 5.39 -2.94 -10.11
C TRP A 13 4.04 -2.62 -9.46
N LEU A 14 3.13 -1.94 -10.16
CA LEU A 14 1.78 -1.66 -9.66
C LEU A 14 0.78 -2.67 -10.21
N ALA A 15 -0.17 -3.09 -9.37
CA ALA A 15 -1.28 -3.90 -9.83
C ALA A 15 -2.22 -3.05 -10.71
N LYS A 16 -2.73 -3.65 -11.79
CA LYS A 16 -3.66 -2.98 -12.71
C LYS A 16 -5.01 -2.79 -12.04
N GLN A 17 -5.53 -1.57 -12.06
CA GLN A 17 -6.87 -1.27 -11.55
C GLN A 17 -7.89 -1.33 -12.71
N ASP A 18 -8.54 -2.47 -12.90
CA ASP A 18 -9.59 -2.66 -13.91
C ASP A 18 -10.97 -2.35 -13.29
N LEU A 19 -11.65 -1.28 -13.72
CA LEU A 19 -12.99 -0.89 -13.22
C LEU A 19 -14.08 -1.95 -13.50
N ASP A 20 -13.92 -2.76 -14.54
CA ASP A 20 -14.86 -3.83 -14.87
C ASP A 20 -14.69 -5.08 -14.00
N LYS A 21 -13.52 -5.23 -13.35
CA LYS A 21 -13.19 -6.38 -12.50
C LYS A 21 -13.25 -6.05 -11.02
N ILE A 22 -12.93 -4.81 -10.66
CA ILE A 22 -12.97 -4.31 -9.29
C ILE A 22 -14.40 -3.89 -8.96
N GLY A 23 -15.13 -4.78 -8.29
CA GLY A 23 -16.40 -4.42 -7.66
C GLY A 23 -16.15 -3.50 -6.47
N VAL A 24 -16.77 -2.31 -6.47
CA VAL A 24 -16.58 -1.29 -5.43
C VAL A 24 -16.92 -1.80 -4.02
N ASP A 25 -17.88 -2.71 -3.93
CA ASP A 25 -18.31 -3.33 -2.67
C ASP A 25 -17.27 -4.28 -2.05
N ASN A 26 -16.32 -4.78 -2.86
CA ASN A 26 -15.28 -5.72 -2.43
C ASN A 26 -13.92 -5.03 -2.18
N LEU A 27 -13.81 -3.74 -2.49
CA LEU A 27 -12.60 -2.97 -2.23
C LEU A 27 -12.39 -2.83 -0.72
N ASN A 28 -11.27 -3.34 -0.25
CA ASN A 28 -10.80 -3.14 1.11
C ASN A 28 -9.31 -2.75 1.08
N PRO A 29 -8.77 -2.14 2.15
CA PRO A 29 -7.37 -1.72 2.19
C PRO A 29 -6.36 -2.87 1.99
N LEU A 30 -6.79 -4.13 2.13
CA LEU A 30 -5.95 -5.31 1.97
C LEU A 30 -6.06 -5.94 0.57
N THR A 31 -6.82 -5.37 -0.37
CA THR A 31 -6.81 -5.87 -1.75
C THR A 31 -5.50 -5.49 -2.44
N ASP A 32 -4.98 -6.38 -3.29
CA ASP A 32 -3.68 -6.19 -3.96
C ASP A 32 -3.62 -4.89 -4.78
N GLU A 33 -4.74 -4.50 -5.38
CA GLU A 33 -4.89 -3.27 -6.17
C GLU A 33 -4.72 -2.00 -5.33
N VAL A 34 -5.10 -2.06 -4.05
CA VAL A 34 -4.97 -0.96 -3.09
C VAL A 34 -3.60 -1.01 -2.41
N ILE A 35 -3.17 -2.19 -1.94
CA ILE A 35 -1.86 -2.39 -1.30
C ILE A 35 -0.73 -1.94 -2.22
N SER A 36 -0.80 -2.27 -3.52
CA SER A 36 0.29 -1.92 -4.47
C SER A 36 0.57 -0.42 -4.54
N ARG A 37 -0.42 0.43 -4.24
CA ARG A 37 -0.29 1.89 -4.21
C ARG A 37 -0.14 2.46 -2.80
N GLN A 38 -0.25 1.64 -1.77
CA GLN A 38 -0.08 2.06 -0.38
C GLN A 38 1.40 2.07 0.01
N ALA A 39 1.84 3.16 0.64
CA ALA A 39 3.18 3.22 1.20
C ALA A 39 3.33 2.16 2.31
N THR A 40 4.23 1.20 2.09
CA THR A 40 4.54 0.15 3.07
C THR A 40 5.89 0.43 3.69
N ILE A 41 5.94 0.54 5.03
CA ILE A 41 7.17 0.78 5.79
C ILE A 41 7.33 -0.32 6.83
N ASN A 42 8.41 -1.07 6.75
CA ASN A 42 8.80 -2.04 7.77
C ASN A 42 9.48 -1.31 8.93
N ILE A 43 9.06 -1.54 10.16
CA ILE A 43 9.64 -0.91 11.37
C ILE A 43 10.19 -2.00 12.29
N GLY A 44 11.43 -1.80 12.73
CA GLY A 44 12.08 -2.63 13.74
C GLY A 44 12.89 -1.78 14.71
N THR A 45 13.04 -2.25 15.95
CA THR A 45 13.80 -1.53 16.97
C THR A 45 14.87 -2.41 17.60
N ILE A 46 16.08 -1.88 17.77
CA ILE A 46 17.23 -2.54 18.41
C ILE A 46 17.78 -1.71 19.57
N GLY A 47 18.44 -2.33 20.55
CA GLY A 47 19.16 -1.63 21.63
C GLY A 47 19.09 -2.31 23.01
N HIS A 48 19.57 -1.62 24.05
CA HIS A 48 19.74 -2.18 25.41
C HIS A 48 18.42 -2.56 26.10
N VAL A 49 18.39 -3.64 26.89
CA VAL A 49 17.17 -4.12 27.56
C VAL A 49 16.50 -3.02 28.42
N ALA A 50 15.19 -3.11 28.64
CA ALA A 50 14.39 -2.20 29.48
C ALA A 50 14.23 -0.73 29.02
N HIS A 51 14.75 -0.34 27.85
CA HIS A 51 14.60 1.04 27.34
C HIS A 51 13.35 1.28 26.46
N GLY A 52 12.29 0.48 26.58
CA GLY A 52 10.99 0.80 25.94
C GLY A 52 10.93 0.75 24.40
N LYS A 53 11.92 0.19 23.71
CA LYS A 53 11.96 0.07 22.24
C LYS A 53 10.74 -0.66 21.66
N SER A 54 10.37 -1.80 22.22
CA SER A 54 9.15 -2.53 21.82
C SER A 54 7.88 -1.78 22.18
N THR A 55 7.89 -1.00 23.27
CA THR A 55 6.78 -0.10 23.65
C THR A 55 6.56 0.97 22.60
N LEU A 56 7.63 1.53 22.04
CA LEU A 56 7.53 2.51 20.95
C LEU A 56 6.90 1.88 19.71
N VAL A 57 7.37 0.69 19.29
CA VAL A 57 6.77 -0.03 18.14
C VAL A 57 5.29 -0.30 18.37
N LYS A 58 4.93 -0.79 19.56
CA LYS A 58 3.54 -1.09 19.92
C LYS A 58 2.65 0.16 19.91
N ALA A 59 3.16 1.30 20.35
CA ALA A 59 2.43 2.56 20.32
C ALA A 59 2.13 3.04 18.88
N PHE A 60 2.98 2.68 17.91
CA PHE A 60 2.77 3.00 16.49
C PHE A 60 1.94 1.95 15.73
N SER A 61 2.09 0.65 16.04
CA SER A 61 1.40 -0.42 15.31
C SER A 61 -0.06 -0.60 15.71
N GLY A 62 -0.46 -0.10 16.88
CA GLY A 62 -1.71 -0.49 17.54
C GLY A 62 -1.55 -1.78 18.34
#